data_AF-G0NBR8-F1
#
_entry.id   AF-G0NBR8-F1
#
_cell.length_a   1.000
_cell.length_b   1.000
_cell.length_c   1.000
_cell.angle_alpha   90.00
_cell.angle_beta   90.00
_cell.angle_gamma   90.00
#
_symmetry.space_group_name_H-M   'P 1'
#
loop_
_entity.id
_entity.type
_entity.pdbx_description
1 polymer ?
#
loop_
_entity_poly.entity_id
_entity_poly.type
_entity_poly.pdbx_seq_one_letter_code
_entity_poly.pdbx_strand_id
1 'polypeptide(L)'
;MTKPIGWCATWLPLIKVAQAICHFIVIIMFLDGRAQWYVYNAIFIFSFLALFFSFFTILLRFFELTDLHVMSFNFAAMLLNFLLMGICLAFSGLLIWDICNMRYGPSKIRYHERLAPANIGQDAWIRRCVVAATSLLLAGILYLITYLKLRGYAASVNQ
;
A
#
# COMPACT_ATOMS: atom_id res chain seq x y z
N MET A 1 19.95 -24.44 -5.73
CA MET A 1 18.74 -25.04 -6.33
C MET A 1 18.02 -23.96 -7.11
N THR A 2 17.80 -24.16 -8.42
CA THR A 2 17.01 -23.24 -9.25
C THR A 2 15.52 -23.52 -9.02
N LYS A 3 14.76 -22.51 -8.57
CA LYS A 3 13.31 -22.68 -8.37
C LYS A 3 12.62 -22.99 -9.69
N PRO A 4 11.56 -23.82 -9.68
CA PRO A 4 10.75 -24.03 -10.88
C PRO A 4 10.21 -22.68 -11.38
N ILE A 5 10.14 -22.54 -12.70
CA ILE A 5 9.74 -21.32 -13.44
C ILE A 5 8.40 -20.73 -12.91
N GLY A 6 7.55 -21.53 -12.26
CA GLY A 6 6.27 -21.12 -11.68
C GLY A 6 6.29 -20.59 -10.24
N TRP A 7 7.45 -20.45 -9.56
CA TRP A 7 7.46 -20.01 -8.16
C TRP A 7 6.88 -18.59 -7.97
N CYS A 8 7.08 -17.68 -8.94
CA CYS A 8 6.48 -16.35 -8.91
C CYS A 8 4.95 -16.35 -9.12
N ALA A 9 4.40 -17.45 -9.64
CA ALA A 9 2.96 -17.65 -9.81
C ALA A 9 2.29 -18.28 -8.58
N THR A 10 3.04 -18.47 -7.48
CA THR A 10 2.45 -18.86 -6.20
C THR A 10 1.70 -17.69 -5.57
N TRP A 11 0.76 -17.98 -4.67
CA TRP A 11 -0.18 -17.00 -4.15
C TRP A 11 0.49 -15.79 -3.47
N LEU A 12 1.60 -16.00 -2.73
CA LEU A 12 2.22 -14.95 -1.93
C LEU A 12 2.96 -13.92 -2.82
N PRO A 13 3.87 -14.31 -3.72
CA PRO A 13 4.46 -13.39 -4.69
C PRO A 13 3.43 -12.63 -5.52
N LEU A 14 2.38 -13.29 -6.02
CA LEU A 14 1.32 -12.62 -6.79
C LEU A 14 0.62 -11.52 -5.99
N ILE A 15 0.23 -11.80 -4.75
CA ILE A 15 -0.40 -10.80 -3.89
C ILE A 15 0.57 -9.66 -3.57
N LYS A 16 1.86 -9.95 -3.33
CA LYS A 16 2.89 -8.94 -3.06
C LYS A 16 3.15 -8.05 -4.28
N VAL A 17 3.15 -8.60 -5.48
CA VAL A 17 3.22 -7.83 -6.73
C VAL A 17 2.00 -6.93 -6.88
N ALA A 18 0.79 -7.43 -6.61
CA ALA A 18 -0.43 -6.62 -6.66
C ALA A 18 -0.40 -5.47 -5.63
N GLN A 19 0.07 -5.73 -4.40
CA GLN A 19 0.31 -4.69 -3.39
C GLN A 19 1.30 -3.64 -3.88
N ALA A 20 2.43 -4.08 -4.47
CA ALA A 20 3.44 -3.18 -5.03
C ALA A 20 2.87 -2.30 -6.15
N ILE A 21 2.06 -2.87 -7.06
CA ILE A 21 1.39 -2.12 -8.13
C ILE A 21 0.45 -1.06 -7.54
N CYS A 22 -0.33 -1.39 -6.51
CA CYS A 22 -1.21 -0.41 -5.85
C CYS A 22 -0.42 0.77 -5.29
N HIS A 23 0.69 0.50 -4.59
CA HIS A 23 1.55 1.57 -4.08
C HIS A 23 2.27 2.35 -5.19
N PHE A 24 2.65 1.70 -6.27
CA PHE A 24 3.25 2.37 -7.43
C PHE A 24 2.29 3.37 -8.08
N ILE A 25 1.00 3.00 -8.22
CA ILE A 25 -0.04 3.92 -8.70
C ILE A 25 -0.14 5.14 -7.78
N VAL A 26 -0.16 4.94 -6.46
CA VAL A 26 -0.23 6.04 -5.47
C VAL A 26 0.97 6.99 -5.60
N ILE A 27 2.17 6.43 -5.79
CA ILE A 27 3.40 7.22 -6.02
C ILE A 27 3.26 8.11 -7.26
N ILE A 28 2.80 7.56 -8.38
CA ILE A 28 2.60 8.32 -9.62
C ILE A 28 1.57 9.44 -9.41
N MET A 29 0.45 9.14 -8.75
CA MET A 29 -0.62 10.12 -8.53
C MET A 29 -0.15 11.31 -7.68
N PHE A 30 0.67 11.07 -6.66
CA PHE A 30 1.15 12.10 -5.72
C PHE A 30 2.51 12.72 -6.06
N LEU A 31 3.17 12.30 -7.14
CA LEU A 31 4.49 12.83 -7.54
C LEU A 31 4.50 14.37 -7.65
N ASP A 32 3.43 14.92 -8.24
CA ASP A 32 3.23 16.36 -8.44
C ASP A 32 2.59 17.06 -7.23
N GLY A 33 1.98 16.31 -6.30
CA GLY A 33 1.20 16.84 -5.18
C GLY A 33 1.96 16.99 -3.85
N ARG A 34 3.26 16.67 -3.84
CA ARG A 34 4.09 16.58 -2.62
C ARG A 34 4.08 17.86 -1.76
N ALA A 35 3.90 19.02 -2.37
CA ALA A 35 3.95 20.33 -1.71
C ALA A 35 2.58 20.93 -1.40
N GLN A 36 1.48 20.17 -1.58
CA GLN A 36 0.13 20.71 -1.40
C GLN A 36 -0.41 20.48 -0.01
N TRP A 37 -0.14 19.31 0.57
CA TRP A 37 -0.58 18.96 1.90
C TRP A 37 0.39 17.94 2.49
N TYR A 38 0.84 18.16 3.73
CA TYR A 38 1.79 17.28 4.40
C TYR A 38 1.33 15.81 4.41
N VAL A 39 0.02 15.54 4.47
CA VAL A 39 -0.53 14.18 4.44
C VAL A 39 -0.31 13.51 3.09
N TYR A 40 -0.38 14.23 1.96
CA TYR A 40 -0.03 13.64 0.67
C TYR A 40 1.45 13.22 0.62
N ASN A 41 2.34 14.01 1.23
CA ASN A 41 3.75 13.63 1.34
C ASN A 41 3.94 12.41 2.24
N ALA A 42 3.21 12.33 3.37
CA ALA A 42 3.22 11.15 4.23
C ALA A 42 2.74 9.89 3.50
N ILE A 43 1.65 9.98 2.73
CA ILE A 43 1.12 8.89 1.89
C ILE A 43 2.13 8.48 0.82
N PHE A 44 2.79 9.45 0.20
CA PHE A 44 3.81 9.23 -0.81
C PHE A 44 5.01 8.47 -0.23
N ILE A 45 5.60 8.95 0.87
CA ILE A 45 6.73 8.29 1.55
C ILE A 45 6.33 6.88 2.01
N PHE A 46 5.15 6.73 2.62
CA PHE A 46 4.63 5.43 3.02
C PHE A 46 4.53 4.46 1.85
N SER A 47 4.05 4.93 0.69
CA SER A 47 3.90 4.08 -0.50
C SER A 47 5.25 3.60 -1.04
N PHE A 48 6.31 4.42 -0.95
CA PHE A 48 7.68 3.96 -1.25
C PHE A 48 8.15 2.86 -0.31
N LEU A 49 7.95 3.04 1.01
CA LEU A 49 8.34 2.05 2.01
C LEU A 49 7.57 0.74 1.84
N ALA A 50 6.27 0.80 1.58
CA ALA A 50 5.43 -0.36 1.38
C ALA A 50 5.74 -1.11 0.06
N LEU A 51 6.10 -0.38 -0.99
CA LEU A 51 6.61 -0.95 -2.24
C LEU A 51 7.94 -1.67 -2.02
N PHE A 52 8.89 -1.04 -1.31
CA PHE A 52 10.16 -1.68 -0.94
C PHE A 52 9.93 -2.94 -0.11
N PHE A 53 9.04 -2.89 0.89
CA PHE A 53 8.69 -4.06 1.70
C PHE A 53 8.11 -5.21 0.88
N SER A 54 7.27 -4.91 -0.12
CA SER A 54 6.68 -5.92 -1.00
C SER A 54 7.76 -6.64 -1.82
N PHE A 55 8.70 -5.90 -2.41
CA PHE A 55 9.84 -6.48 -3.12
C PHE A 55 10.76 -7.27 -2.18
N PHE A 56 11.07 -6.72 -1.01
CA PHE A 56 11.90 -7.39 -0.02
C PHE A 56 11.30 -8.73 0.44
N THR A 57 9.98 -8.78 0.66
CA THR A 57 9.28 -10.02 1.01
C THR A 57 9.39 -11.08 -0.09
N ILE A 58 9.27 -10.66 -1.36
CA ILE A 58 9.44 -11.56 -2.51
C ILE A 58 10.87 -12.10 -2.54
N LEU A 59 11.88 -11.24 -2.37
CA LEU A 59 13.29 -11.64 -2.36
C LEU A 59 13.59 -12.62 -1.22
N LEU A 60 13.11 -12.36 0.00
CA LEU A 60 13.32 -13.28 1.13
C LEU A 60 12.71 -14.66 0.88
N ARG A 61 11.52 -14.72 0.26
CA ARG A 61 10.90 -15.98 -0.14
C ARG A 61 11.64 -16.63 -1.32
N PHE A 62 12.27 -15.85 -2.20
CA PHE A 62 13.07 -16.38 -3.31
C PHE A 62 14.33 -17.07 -2.80
N PHE A 63 15.05 -16.45 -1.87
CA PHE A 63 16.29 -17.00 -1.30
C PHE A 63 16.08 -18.07 -0.22
N GLU A 64 14.84 -18.46 0.10
CA GLU A 64 14.53 -19.48 1.12
C GLU A 64 15.11 -19.17 2.51
N LEU A 65 15.45 -17.89 2.76
CA LEU A 65 15.82 -17.39 4.08
C LEU A 65 14.70 -17.59 5.11
N THR A 66 13.49 -17.87 4.64
CA THR A 66 12.34 -18.26 5.46
C THR A 66 12.50 -19.61 6.13
N ASP A 67 13.33 -20.52 5.61
CA ASP A 67 13.33 -21.92 6.03
C ASP A 67 14.25 -22.17 7.24
N LEU A 68 15.20 -21.27 7.52
CA LEU A 68 16.03 -21.32 8.73
C LEU A 68 15.30 -20.86 10.01
N HIS A 69 14.27 -20.01 9.87
CA HIS A 69 13.58 -19.33 10.97
C HIS A 69 12.08 -19.15 10.69
N VAL A 70 11.43 -20.23 10.23
CA VAL A 70 10.04 -20.21 9.71
C VAL A 70 9.04 -19.56 10.67
N MET A 71 9.14 -19.86 11.97
CA MET A 71 8.21 -19.35 13.00
C MET A 71 8.33 -17.84 13.22
N SER A 72 9.55 -17.32 13.40
CA SER A 72 9.75 -15.88 13.65
C SER A 72 9.51 -15.04 12.40
N PHE A 73 9.84 -15.56 11.22
CA PHE A 73 9.56 -14.90 9.95
C PHE A 73 8.06 -14.77 9.69
N ASN A 74 7.28 -15.85 9.85
CA ASN A 74 5.83 -15.80 9.63
C ASN A 74 5.14 -14.86 10.62
N PHE A 75 5.57 -14.85 11.89
CA PHE A 75 5.05 -13.91 12.87
C PHE A 75 5.35 -12.45 12.52
N ALA A 76 6.60 -12.13 12.19
CA ALA A 76 7.00 -10.79 11.78
C ALA A 76 6.26 -10.34 10.50
N ALA A 77 6.11 -11.24 9.52
CA ALA A 77 5.35 -10.98 8.30
C ALA A 77 3.87 -10.71 8.62
N MET A 78 3.23 -11.50 9.50
CA MET A 78 1.85 -11.24 9.92
C MET A 78 1.70 -9.86 10.55
N LEU A 79 2.56 -9.51 11.51
CA LEU A 79 2.52 -8.21 12.18
C LEU A 79 2.65 -7.05 11.17
N LEU A 80 3.62 -7.15 10.25
CA LEU A 80 3.83 -6.12 9.24
C LEU A 80 2.64 -6.01 8.26
N ASN A 81 2.07 -7.12 7.81
CA ASN A 81 0.86 -7.07 6.96
C ASN A 81 -0.31 -6.42 7.70
N PHE A 82 -0.48 -6.69 9.01
CA PHE A 82 -1.53 -6.06 9.81
C PHE A 82 -1.32 -4.54 9.95
N LEU A 83 -0.08 -4.10 10.23
CA LEU A 83 0.25 -2.68 10.31
C LEU A 83 0.04 -1.96 8.98
N LEU A 84 0.54 -2.54 7.88
CA LEU A 84 0.40 -1.99 6.53
C LEU A 84 -1.07 -1.93 6.10
N MET A 85 -1.87 -2.93 6.43
CA MET A 85 -3.32 -2.91 6.25
C MET A 85 -3.94 -1.71 6.96
N GLY A 86 -3.68 -1.55 8.26
CA GLY A 86 -4.25 -0.45 9.06
C GLY A 86 -3.89 0.92 8.51
N ILE A 87 -2.63 1.14 8.15
CA ILE A 87 -2.15 2.41 7.59
C ILE A 87 -2.78 2.68 6.22
N CYS A 88 -2.87 1.67 5.34
CA CYS A 88 -3.52 1.82 4.03
C CYS A 88 -4.99 2.24 4.16
N LEU A 89 -5.73 1.60 5.07
CA LEU A 89 -7.14 1.93 5.31
C LEU A 89 -7.31 3.33 5.91
N ALA A 90 -6.45 3.71 6.85
CA ALA A 90 -6.47 5.05 7.44
C ALA A 90 -6.20 6.13 6.38
N PHE A 91 -5.17 5.96 5.54
CA PHE A 91 -4.86 6.89 4.47
C PHE A 91 -5.93 6.92 3.38
N SER A 92 -6.51 5.78 3.02
CA SER A 92 -7.68 5.75 2.13
C SER A 92 -8.84 6.56 2.71
N GLY A 93 -9.13 6.41 4.00
CA GLY A 93 -10.19 7.17 4.69
C GLY A 93 -9.92 8.67 4.70
N LEU A 94 -8.68 9.08 4.99
CA LEU A 94 -8.27 10.48 4.94
C LEU A 94 -8.42 11.08 3.54
N LEU A 95 -8.04 10.35 2.49
CA LEU A 95 -8.21 10.81 1.11
C LEU A 95 -9.69 10.92 0.72
N ILE A 96 -10.53 9.97 1.11
CA ILE A 96 -11.98 10.03 0.85
C ILE A 96 -12.58 11.26 1.54
N TRP A 97 -12.22 11.50 2.80
CA TRP A 97 -12.65 12.69 3.54
C TRP A 97 -12.20 13.99 2.85
N ASP A 98 -10.94 14.04 2.42
CA ASP A 98 -10.37 15.17 1.70
C ASP A 98 -11.06 15.43 0.34
N ILE A 99 -11.31 14.37 -0.45
CA ILE A 99 -12.04 14.44 -1.72
C ILE A 99 -13.44 15.01 -1.52
N CYS A 100 -14.16 14.57 -0.48
CA CYS A 100 -15.46 15.12 -0.13
C CYS A 100 -15.33 16.62 0.15
N ASN A 101 -14.37 17.04 0.98
CA ASN A 101 -14.16 18.46 1.30
C ASN A 101 -13.82 19.30 0.05
N MET A 102 -13.01 18.78 -0.87
CA MET A 102 -12.66 19.47 -2.13
C MET A 102 -13.87 19.62 -3.08
N ARG A 103 -14.84 18.70 -3.05
CA ARG A 103 -16.06 18.77 -3.88
C ARG A 103 -17.10 19.77 -3.34
N TYR A 104 -17.14 19.98 -2.02
CA TYR A 104 -18.12 20.88 -1.39
C TYR A 104 -17.71 22.37 -1.37
N GLY A 105 -16.65 22.74 -2.11
CA GLY A 105 -16.32 24.13 -2.45
C GLY A 105 -14.90 24.58 -2.02
N PRO A 106 -14.36 25.63 -2.68
CA PRO A 106 -12.97 26.08 -2.48
C PRO A 106 -12.64 26.53 -1.05
N SER A 107 -13.63 26.99 -0.29
CA SER A 107 -13.48 27.48 1.08
C SER A 107 -13.18 26.39 2.11
N LYS A 108 -13.29 25.10 1.73
CA LYS A 108 -12.97 23.95 2.59
C LYS A 108 -11.57 23.38 2.39
N ILE A 109 -10.78 23.93 1.46
CA ILE A 109 -9.36 23.62 1.25
C ILE A 109 -8.52 24.36 2.32
N ARG A 110 -8.93 24.28 3.59
CA ARG A 110 -8.31 25.05 4.69
C ARG A 110 -6.98 24.47 5.16
N TYR A 111 -6.72 23.20 4.85
CA TYR A 111 -5.57 22.46 5.34
C TYR A 111 -4.49 22.25 4.29
N HIS A 112 -4.77 22.59 3.02
CA HIS A 112 -3.76 22.55 1.97
C HIS A 112 -2.93 23.83 2.04
N GLU A 113 -1.62 23.63 2.03
CA GLU A 113 -0.64 24.71 1.97
C GLU A 113 -0.69 25.44 0.63
N ARG A 114 -1.14 24.74 -0.43
CA ARG A 114 -1.22 25.27 -1.80
C ARG A 114 -2.48 24.76 -2.49
N LEU A 115 -2.95 25.54 -3.45
CA LEU A 115 -4.00 25.13 -4.38
C LEU A 115 -3.56 23.92 -5.23
N ALA A 116 -4.51 23.32 -5.96
CA ALA A 116 -4.23 22.32 -6.99
C ALA A 116 -3.06 22.75 -7.89
N PRO A 117 -2.16 21.85 -8.34
CA PRO A 117 -1.05 22.24 -9.19
C PRO A 117 -1.60 22.88 -10.47
N ALA A 118 -1.12 24.07 -10.82
CA ALA A 118 -1.72 24.89 -11.88
C ALA A 118 -1.73 24.20 -13.25
N ASN A 119 -0.79 23.28 -13.49
CA ASN A 119 -0.70 22.46 -14.69
C ASN A 119 -1.74 21.32 -14.78
N ILE A 120 -2.37 20.94 -13.66
CA ILE A 120 -3.32 19.83 -13.57
C ILE A 120 -4.74 20.36 -13.39
N GLY A 121 -4.91 21.41 -12.58
CA GLY A 121 -6.23 21.94 -12.21
C GLY A 121 -6.94 21.10 -11.15
N GLN A 122 -7.97 21.68 -10.53
CA GLN A 122 -8.64 21.12 -9.35
C GLN A 122 -9.38 19.79 -9.64
N ASP A 123 -10.10 19.71 -10.75
CA ASP A 123 -10.87 18.50 -11.07
C ASP A 123 -9.97 17.30 -11.38
N ALA A 124 -8.88 17.54 -12.11
CA ALA A 124 -7.91 16.48 -12.38
C ALA A 124 -7.14 16.09 -11.11
N TRP A 125 -6.89 17.04 -10.20
CA TRP A 125 -6.33 16.73 -8.88
C TRP A 125 -7.25 15.81 -8.08
N ILE A 126 -8.54 16.14 -8.01
CA ILE A 126 -9.55 15.30 -7.34
C ILE A 126 -9.57 13.89 -7.94
N ARG A 127 -9.50 13.75 -9.26
CA ARG A 127 -9.43 12.43 -9.92
C ARG A 127 -8.19 11.63 -9.50
N ARG A 128 -7.03 12.26 -9.38
CA ARG A 128 -5.81 11.61 -8.88
C ARG A 128 -5.97 11.15 -7.43
N CYS A 129 -6.55 11.98 -6.56
CA CYS A 129 -6.84 11.59 -5.18
C CYS A 129 -7.81 10.40 -5.12
N VAL A 130 -8.84 10.35 -5.98
CA VAL A 130 -9.77 9.21 -6.06
C VAL A 130 -9.03 7.93 -6.42
N VAL A 131 -8.19 7.96 -7.46
CA VAL A 131 -7.40 6.79 -7.89
C VAL A 131 -6.43 6.34 -6.79
N ALA A 132 -5.80 7.28 -6.08
CA ALA A 132 -4.92 6.94 -4.98
C ALA A 132 -5.68 6.33 -3.79
N ALA A 133 -6.85 6.87 -3.44
CA ALA A 133 -7.70 6.36 -2.37
C ALA A 133 -8.16 4.92 -2.67
N THR A 134 -8.66 4.66 -3.88
CA THR A 134 -9.09 3.30 -4.27
C THR A 134 -7.92 2.32 -4.31
N SER A 135 -6.74 2.77 -4.74
CA SER A 135 -5.52 1.95 -4.75
C SER A 135 -5.07 1.59 -3.33
N LEU A 136 -5.12 2.54 -2.38
CA LEU A 136 -4.82 2.28 -0.97
C LEU A 136 -5.84 1.35 -0.32
N LEU A 137 -7.13 1.52 -0.63
CA LEU A 137 -8.18 0.61 -0.16
C LEU A 137 -7.92 -0.82 -0.63
N LEU A 138 -7.64 -0.99 -1.93
CA LEU A 138 -7.31 -2.30 -2.50
C LEU A 138 -6.04 -2.89 -1.88
N ALA A 139 -4.98 -2.10 -1.70
CA ALA A 139 -3.77 -2.52 -1.01
C ALA A 139 -4.07 -3.02 0.41
N GLY A 140 -4.88 -2.27 1.17
CA GLY A 140 -5.34 -2.65 2.50
C GLY A 140 -6.04 -4.02 2.51
N ILE A 141 -6.97 -4.25 1.58
CA ILE A 141 -7.65 -5.54 1.43
C ILE A 141 -6.66 -6.66 1.10
N LEU A 142 -5.69 -6.43 0.21
CA LEU A 142 -4.67 -7.42 -0.13
C LEU A 142 -3.75 -7.74 1.06
N TYR A 143 -3.41 -6.75 1.89
CA TYR A 143 -2.67 -6.97 3.14
C TYR A 143 -3.46 -7.80 4.14
N LEU A 144 -4.77 -7.55 4.26
CA LEU A 144 -5.67 -8.37 5.07
C LEU A 144 -5.70 -9.82 4.58
N ILE A 145 -5.84 -10.05 3.27
CA ILE A 145 -5.82 -11.40 2.69
C ILE A 145 -4.49 -12.10 3.00
N THR A 146 -3.37 -11.39 2.88
CA THR A 146 -2.04 -11.94 3.19
C THR A 146 -1.94 -12.31 4.67
N TYR A 147 -2.38 -11.43 5.56
CA TYR A 147 -2.41 -11.67 7.01
C TYR A 147 -3.22 -12.92 7.36
N LEU A 148 -4.45 -13.03 6.84
CA LEU A 148 -5.34 -14.16 7.10
C LEU A 148 -4.76 -15.49 6.60
N LYS A 149 -4.15 -15.49 5.40
CA LYS A 149 -3.49 -16.69 4.86
C LYS A 149 -2.28 -17.12 5.67
N LEU A 150 -1.43 -16.19 6.09
CA LEU A 150 -0.28 -16.48 6.94
C LEU A 150 -0.71 -17.00 8.33
N ARG A 151 -1.78 -16.42 8.89
CA ARG A 151 -2.36 -16.88 10.16
C ARG A 151 -2.90 -18.31 10.05
N GLY A 152 -3.60 -18.63 8.97
CA GLY A 152 -4.09 -19.99 8.71
C GLY A 152 -2.96 -21.01 8.62
N TYR A 153 -1.87 -20.66 7.93
CA TYR A 153 -0.67 -21.51 7.84
C TYR A 153 0.01 -21.73 9.21
N ALA A 154 0.13 -20.67 10.01
CA ALA A 154 0.71 -20.78 11.35
C ALA A 154 -0.14 -21.68 12.28
N ALA A 155 -1.47 -21.65 12.14
CA ALA A 155 -2.37 -22.51 12.92
C ALA A 155 -2.24 -23.99 12.55
N SER A 156 -2.04 -24.33 11.26
CA SER A 156 -1.90 -25.71 10.81
C SER A 156 -0.55 -26.37 11.16
N VAL A 157 0.51 -25.58 11.39
CA VAL A 157 1.85 -26.09 11.73
C VAL A 157 1.97 -26.44 13.22
N ASN A 158 1.09 -25.90 14.07
CA ASN A 158 1.05 -26.16 15.52
C ASN A 158 0.12 -27.32 15.91
N GLN A 159 -0.48 -28.02 14.93
CA GLN A 159 -1.27 -29.24 15.12
C GLN A 159 -0.41 -30.45 14.75
#